data_AF-A0A7C1LXP4-F1
#
_entry.id   AF-A0A7C1LXP4-F1
#
_cell.length_a   1.000
_cell.length_b   1.000
_cell.length_c   1.000
_cell.angle_alpha   90.00
_cell.angle_beta   90.00
_cell.angle_gamma   90.00
#
_symmetry.space_group_name_H-M   'P 1'
#
loop_
_entity.id
_entity.type
_entity.pdbx_description
1 polymer ?
#
loop_
_entity_poly.entity_id
_entity_poly.type
_entity_poly.pdbx_seq_one_letter_code
_entity_poly.pdbx_strand_id
1 'polypeptide(L)' 'MNNEYNFPVSKGTYKKITELSNSLNIEKETLINLAFHELFDLIINDSQIFLEKIGTIEKLRKIINNV' A
#
# COMPACT_ATOMS: atom_id res chain seq x y z
N MET A 1 -22.97 -2.69 4.09
CA MET A 1 -22.83 -1.51 3.20
C MET A 1 -21.41 -1.56 2.65
N ASN A 2 -21.24 -1.71 1.34
CA ASN A 2 -19.92 -1.56 0.73
C ASN A 2 -19.66 -0.05 0.60
N ASN A 3 -18.79 0.48 1.44
CA ASN A 3 -18.36 1.87 1.32
C ASN A 3 -17.36 1.93 0.17
N GLU A 4 -17.77 2.49 -0.96
CA GLU A 4 -16.86 2.76 -2.07
C GLU A 4 -16.02 4.00 -1.75
N TYR A 5 -14.70 3.85 -1.79
CA TYR A 5 -13.75 4.93 -1.55
C TYR A 5 -12.99 5.26 -2.84
N ASN A 6 -13.10 6.51 -3.27
CA ASN A 6 -12.31 7.03 -4.38
C ASN A 6 -10.92 7.44 -3.89
N PHE A 7 -9.89 6.72 -4.33
CA PHE A 7 -8.50 7.04 -4.01
C PHE A 7 -7.84 7.78 -5.19
N PRO A 8 -7.55 9.08 -5.07
CA PRO A 8 -6.90 9.81 -6.16
C PRO A 8 -5.47 9.33 -6.34
N VAL A 9 -5.13 8.91 -7.56
CA VAL A 9 -3.77 8.49 -7.94
C VAL A 9 -3.21 9.40 -9.01
N SER A 10 -1.88 9.58 -8.99
CA SER A 10 -1.21 10.32 -10.05
C SER A 10 -1.37 9.61 -11.40
N LYS A 11 -1.38 10.38 -12.51
CA LYS A 11 -1.44 9.83 -13.87
C LYS A 11 -0.31 8.82 -14.14
N GLY A 12 0.88 9.08 -13.60
CA GLY A 12 2.03 8.16 -13.71
C GLY A 12 1.81 6.84 -12.97
N THR A 13 1.27 6.90 -11.76
CA THR A 13 0.90 5.71 -10.97
C THR A 13 -0.16 4.89 -11.70
N TYR A 14 -1.23 5.54 -12.19
CA TYR A 14 -2.30 4.87 -12.91
C TYR A 14 -1.80 4.17 -14.18
N LYS A 15 -0.88 4.81 -14.93
CA LYS A 15 -0.24 4.21 -16.10
C LYS A 15 0.51 2.93 -15.74
N LYS A 16 1.34 2.94 -14.69
CA LYS A 16 2.09 1.76 -14.23
C LYS A 16 1.18 0.61 -13.78
N ILE A 17 0.11 0.93 -13.03
CA ILE A 17 -0.89 -0.08 -12.63
C ILE A 17 -1.55 -0.70 -13.86
N THR A 18 -1.85 0.11 -14.88
CA THR A 18 -2.42 -0.37 -16.14
C THR A 18 -1.46 -1.29 -16.89
N GLU A 19 -0.18 -0.94 -16.98
CA GLU A 19 0.86 -1.77 -17.60
C GLU A 19 1.03 -3.11 -16.88
N LEU A 20 1.03 -3.11 -15.55
CA LEU A 20 1.10 -4.32 -14.72
C LEU A 20 -0.13 -5.20 -14.90
N SER A 21 -1.32 -4.60 -14.82
CA SER A 21 -2.61 -5.29 -15.02
C SER A 21 -2.66 -5.99 -16.39
N ASN A 22 -2.22 -5.31 -17.45
CA ASN A 22 -2.15 -5.90 -18.79
C ASN A 22 -1.13 -7.03 -18.87
N SER A 23 0.05 -6.84 -18.27
CA SER A 23 1.13 -7.85 -18.31
C SER A 23 0.76 -9.13 -17.57
N LEU A 24 -0.01 -9.01 -16.49
CA LEU A 24 -0.47 -10.12 -15.68
C LEU A 24 -1.81 -10.71 -16.14
N ASN A 25 -2.49 -10.07 -17.09
CA ASN A 25 -3.84 -10.41 -17.53
C ASN A 25 -4.86 -10.47 -16.37
N ILE A 26 -4.80 -9.48 -15.49
CA ILE A 26 -5.67 -9.35 -14.32
C ILE A 26 -6.33 -7.98 -14.34
N GLU A 27 -7.59 -7.88 -13.92
CA GLU A 27 -8.28 -6.59 -13.81
C GLU A 27 -7.57 -5.65 -12.82
N LYS A 28 -7.49 -4.36 -13.15
CA LYS A 28 -6.83 -3.34 -12.31
C LYS A 28 -7.36 -3.33 -10.87
N GLU A 29 -8.67 -3.45 -10.71
CA GLU A 29 -9.29 -3.45 -9.38
C GLU A 29 -8.88 -4.67 -8.56
N THR A 30 -8.83 -5.85 -9.18
CA THR A 30 -8.33 -7.08 -8.54
C THR A 30 -6.87 -6.92 -8.14
N LEU A 31 -6.02 -6.39 -9.03
CA LEU A 31 -4.60 -6.13 -8.73
C LEU A 31 -4.44 -5.17 -7.54
N ILE A 32 -5.22 -4.09 -7.50
CA ILE A 32 -5.21 -3.11 -6.41
C ILE A 32 -5.65 -3.77 -5.09
N ASN A 33 -6.73 -4.55 -5.11
CA ASN A 33 -7.23 -5.24 -3.92
C ASN A 33 -6.22 -6.25 -3.37
N LEU A 34 -5.55 -7.02 -4.25
CA LEU A 34 -4.48 -7.93 -3.85
C LEU A 34 -3.31 -7.18 -3.20
N ALA A 35 -2.86 -6.09 -3.82
CA ALA A 35 -1.77 -5.28 -3.27
C ALA A 35 -2.11 -4.69 -1.89
N PHE A 36 -3.35 -4.23 -1.68
CA PHE A 36 -3.80 -3.78 -0.37
C PHE A 36 -3.86 -4.91 0.65
N HIS A 37 -4.37 -6.09 0.27
CA HIS A 37 -4.39 -7.25 1.15
C HIS A 37 -2.98 -7.63 1.60
N GLU A 38 -2.02 -7.76 0.68
CA GLU A 38 -0.63 -8.07 1.02
C GLU A 38 0.00 -6.99 1.92
N LEU A 39 -0.30 -5.71 1.66
CA LEU A 39 0.17 -4.62 2.51
C LEU A 39 -0.37 -4.73 3.93
N PHE A 40 -1.68 -4.96 4.10
CA PHE A 40 -2.29 -5.08 5.42
C PHE A 40 -1.86 -6.34 6.14
N ASP A 41 -1.70 -7.46 5.43
CA ASP A 41 -1.16 -8.69 6.00
C ASP A 41 0.27 -8.49 6.50
N LEU A 42 1.11 -7.74 5.77
CA LEU A 42 2.45 -7.37 6.23
C LEU A 42 2.39 -6.47 7.48
N ILE A 43 1.47 -5.50 7.52
CA ILE A 43 1.30 -4.61 8.68
C ILE A 43 0.86 -5.41 9.92
N ILE A 44 -0.08 -6.33 9.76
CA ILE A 44 -0.68 -7.07 10.87
C ILE A 44 0.27 -8.15 11.39
N ASN A 45 0.85 -8.94 10.50
CA ASN A 45 1.63 -10.12 10.89
C ASN A 45 3.10 -9.79 11.17
N ASP A 46 3.67 -8.82 10.47
CA ASP A 46 5.09 -8.46 10.55
C ASP A 46 5.28 -6.94 10.68
N SER A 47 4.57 -6.33 11.64
CA SER A 47 4.58 -4.88 11.88
C SER A 47 6.00 -4.30 12.02
N GLN A 48 6.93 -5.03 12.64
CA GLN A 48 8.32 -4.60 12.76
C GLN A 48 9.00 -4.47 11.38
N ILE A 49 8.85 -5.46 10.49
CA ILE A 49 9.42 -5.43 9.14
C ILE A 49 8.80 -4.31 8.32
N PHE A 50 7.48 -4.13 8.40
CA PHE A 50 6.78 -3.03 7.76
C PHE A 50 7.36 -1.68 8.18
N LEU A 51 7.49 -1.46 9.48
CA LEU A 51 7.97 -0.20 10.04
C LEU A 51 9.46 0.06 9.71
N GLU A 52 10.28 -0.99 9.64
CA GLU A 52 11.70 -0.89 9.25
C GLU A 52 11.83 -0.54 7.77
N LYS A 53 11.13 -1.27 6.89
CA LYS A 53 11.24 -1.10 5.43
C LYS A 53 10.66 0.23 4.92
N ILE A 54 9.61 0.74 5.56
CA ILE A 54 8.99 2.03 5.17
C ILE A 54 9.69 3.22 5.86
N GLY A 55 10.70 2.98 6.70
CA GLY A 55 11.40 4.03 7.46
C GLY A 55 10.50 4.73 8.48
N THR A 56 9.39 4.10 8.84
CA THR A 56 8.37 4.64 9.75
C THR A 56 8.81 4.48 11.20
N ILE A 57 9.61 3.46 11.55
CA ILE A 57 10.19 3.33 12.89
C ILE A 57 10.98 4.58 13.29
N GLU A 58 11.84 5.10 12.41
CA GLU A 58 12.65 6.28 12.74
C GLU A 58 11.79 7.56 12.85
N LYS A 59 10.73 7.68 12.03
CA LYS A 59 9.77 8.78 12.16
C LYS A 59 8.96 8.70 13.45
N LEU A 60 8.47 7.51 13.82
CA LEU A 60 7.73 7.29 15.06
C LEU A 60 8.62 7.48 16.28
N ARG A 61 9.86 6.97 16.26
CA ARG A 61 10.85 7.22 17.31
C ARG A 61 11.10 8.70 17.51
N LYS A 62 11.22 9.48 16.45
CA LYS A 62 11.33 10.96 16.55
C LYS A 62 10.10 11.60 17.17
N ILE A 63 8.90 11.11 16.89
CA ILE A 63 7.67 11.63 17.51
C ILE A 63 7.62 11.27 19.00
N ILE A 64 7.96 10.02 19.36
CA ILE A 64 7.92 9.52 20.75
C ILE A 64 9.02 10.15 21.61
N ASN A 65 10.24 10.30 21.08
CA ASN A 65 11.39 10.83 21.82
C ASN A 65 11.47 12.37 21.85
N ASN A 66 10.63 13.06 21.07
CA ASN A 66 10.43 14.51 21.19
C ASN A 66 9.28 14.86 22.15
N VAL A 67 8.83 13.90 22.97
CA VAL A 67 7.96 14.08 24.14
C VAL A 67 8.79 13.93 25.40
#